data_AF-A0A1G1HF03-F1
#
_entry.id   AF-A0A1G1HF03-F1
#
_cell.length_a   1.000
_cell.length_b   1.000
_cell.length_c   1.000
_cell.angle_alpha   90.00
_cell.angle_beta   90.00
_cell.angle_gamma   90.00
#
_symmetry.space_group_name_H-M   'P 1'
#
loop_
_entity.id
_entity.type
_entity.pdbx_description
1 polymer ?
#
loop_
_entity_poly.entity_id
_entity_poly.type
_entity_poly.pdbx_seq_one_letter_code
_entity_poly.pdbx_strand_id
1 'polypeptide(L)'
;MKTVLIALVLILVLAGAGYLGLPVLIKQETSGLVADIHDVKQRLQKIEEESKAAPLPPNADVQKVIKTVNAIYSEMASLEDSLKNSTSAIDETMKKQSTMTEEALRKQADTIDKIDKELRAKIQGIMFDATMANIRGHILKARVELVAKNIGTAKAELDLINEIFSRASAVASDENKKSIKELQTSLQKAKAEMDTDLPSALNKIDLVWHEMSRLLRKT
;
A
#
# COMPACT_ATOMS: atom_id res chain seq x y z
N MET A 1 -12.64 0.61 -6.28
CA MET A 1 -12.32 -0.50 -5.36
C MET A 1 -11.91 -1.78 -6.09
N LYS A 2 -12.73 -2.34 -7.00
CA LYS A 2 -12.38 -3.58 -7.73
C LYS A 2 -11.07 -3.49 -8.54
N THR A 3 -10.83 -2.38 -9.21
CA THR A 3 -9.64 -2.16 -10.06
C THR A 3 -8.33 -2.10 -9.27
N VAL A 4 -8.36 -1.55 -8.05
CA VAL A 4 -7.16 -1.44 -7.19
C VAL A 4 -6.81 -2.80 -6.59
N LEU A 5 -7.82 -3.58 -6.21
CA LEU A 5 -7.64 -4.94 -5.69
C LEU A 5 -7.08 -5.88 -6.77
N ILE A 6 -7.54 -5.74 -8.01
CA ILE A 6 -7.03 -6.48 -9.18
C ILE A 6 -5.55 -6.14 -9.44
N ALA A 7 -5.16 -4.86 -9.35
CA ALA A 7 -3.77 -4.44 -9.54
C ALA A 7 -2.83 -5.03 -8.46
N LEU A 8 -3.27 -5.07 -7.21
CA LEU A 8 -2.51 -5.63 -6.08
C LEU A 8 -2.29 -7.14 -6.23
N VAL A 9 -3.32 -7.86 -6.67
CA VAL A 9 -3.24 -9.31 -6.94
C VAL A 9 -2.32 -9.59 -8.14
N LEU A 10 -2.38 -8.78 -9.20
CA LEU A 10 -1.49 -8.93 -10.37
C LEU A 10 -0.02 -8.75 -10.02
N ILE A 11 0.31 -7.80 -9.14
CA ILE A 11 1.68 -7.56 -8.68
C ILE A 11 2.18 -8.72 -7.82
N LEU A 12 1.35 -9.27 -6.93
CA LEU A 12 1.69 -10.46 -6.13
C LEU A 12 1.93 -11.70 -7.00
N VAL A 13 1.12 -11.89 -8.04
CA VAL A 13 1.28 -12.99 -9.00
C VAL A 13 2.58 -12.81 -9.81
N LEU A 14 2.87 -11.59 -10.28
CA LEU A 14 4.12 -11.29 -11.01
C LEU A 14 5.36 -11.44 -10.13
N ALA A 15 5.30 -11.04 -8.85
CA ALA A 15 6.39 -11.23 -7.90
C ALA A 15 6.63 -12.71 -7.59
N GLY A 16 5.57 -13.50 -7.39
CA GLY A 16 5.66 -14.95 -7.20
C GLY A 16 6.21 -15.68 -8.43
N ALA A 17 5.74 -15.29 -9.62
CA ALA A 17 6.23 -15.84 -10.89
C ALA A 17 7.69 -15.44 -11.16
N GLY A 18 8.12 -14.23 -10.78
CA GLY A 18 9.52 -13.80 -10.88
C GLY A 18 10.42 -14.57 -9.93
N TYR A 19 10.02 -14.72 -8.66
CA TYR A 19 10.82 -15.39 -7.62
C TYR A 19 11.00 -16.90 -7.88
N LEU A 20 9.98 -17.57 -8.45
CA LEU A 20 10.05 -18.99 -8.80
C LEU A 20 10.50 -19.26 -10.24
N GLY A 21 10.19 -18.38 -11.19
CA GLY A 21 10.49 -18.56 -12.61
C GLY A 21 11.94 -18.25 -13.00
N LEU A 22 12.54 -17.20 -12.42
CA LEU A 22 13.93 -16.81 -12.71
C LEU A 22 14.95 -17.91 -12.36
N PRO A 23 14.92 -18.57 -11.17
CA PRO A 23 15.88 -19.64 -10.88
C PRO A 23 15.66 -20.91 -11.73
N VAL A 24 14.44 -21.15 -12.23
CA VAL A 24 14.16 -22.28 -13.14
C VAL A 24 14.69 -22.00 -14.54
N LEU A 25 14.51 -20.79 -15.06
CA LEU A 25 15.04 -20.37 -16.36
C LEU A 25 16.58 -20.34 -16.39
N ILE A 26 17.22 -19.81 -15.33
CA ILE A 26 18.68 -19.81 -15.19
C ILE A 26 19.22 -21.25 -15.14
N LYS A 27 18.55 -22.16 -14.42
CA LYS A 27 18.93 -23.60 -14.40
C LYS A 27 18.74 -24.28 -15.75
N GLN A 28 17.74 -23.88 -16.54
CA GLN A 28 17.45 -24.50 -17.83
C GLN A 28 18.46 -24.10 -18.92
N GLU A 29 18.93 -22.85 -18.92
CA GLU A 29 19.99 -22.42 -19.85
C GLU A 29 21.40 -22.86 -19.40
N THR A 30 21.67 -22.91 -18.09
CA THR A 30 22.99 -23.35 -17.59
C THR A 30 23.18 -24.87 -17.61
N SER A 31 22.11 -25.67 -17.70
CA SER A 31 22.21 -27.13 -17.72
C SER A 31 22.76 -27.69 -19.03
N GLY A 32 22.49 -27.04 -20.17
CA GLY A 32 23.14 -27.36 -21.44
C GLY A 32 24.64 -27.09 -21.39
N LEU A 33 25.03 -25.93 -20.87
CA LEU A 33 26.44 -25.53 -20.75
C LEU A 33 27.24 -26.42 -19.78
N VAL A 34 26.62 -26.87 -18.68
CA VAL A 34 27.21 -27.82 -17.73
C VAL A 34 27.34 -29.22 -18.34
N ALA A 35 26.38 -29.65 -19.16
CA ALA A 35 26.45 -30.92 -19.88
C ALA A 35 27.58 -30.91 -20.91
N ASP A 36 27.74 -29.82 -21.66
CA ASP A 36 28.82 -29.67 -22.64
C ASP A 36 30.19 -29.61 -21.97
N ILE A 37 30.34 -28.90 -20.84
CA ILE A 37 31.58 -28.90 -20.05
C ILE A 37 31.89 -30.30 -19.50
N HIS A 38 30.87 -31.05 -19.06
CA HIS A 38 31.06 -32.41 -18.58
C HIS A 38 31.45 -33.38 -19.71
N ASP A 39 30.82 -33.29 -20.88
CA ASP A 39 31.16 -34.11 -22.05
C ASP A 39 32.60 -33.82 -22.54
N VAL A 40 32.98 -32.55 -22.63
CA VAL A 40 34.35 -32.14 -23.00
C VAL A 40 35.36 -32.63 -21.96
N LYS A 41 35.05 -32.53 -20.66
CA LYS A 41 35.92 -33.04 -19.59
C LYS A 41 36.07 -34.56 -19.64
N GLN A 42 34.98 -35.26 -19.94
CA GLN A 42 34.97 -36.72 -20.03
C GLN A 42 35.73 -37.21 -21.27
N ARG A 43 35.62 -36.48 -22.40
CA ARG A 43 36.42 -36.72 -23.61
C ARG A 43 37.91 -36.46 -23.36
N LEU A 44 38.25 -35.39 -22.64
CA LEU A 44 39.64 -35.10 -22.25
C LEU A 44 40.24 -36.18 -21.34
N GLN A 45 39.49 -36.65 -20.33
CA GLN A 45 39.94 -37.74 -19.47
C GLN A 45 40.12 -39.04 -20.26
N LYS A 46 39.22 -39.35 -21.19
CA LYS A 46 39.33 -40.55 -22.03
C LYS A 46 40.54 -40.49 -22.96
N ILE A 47 40.83 -39.31 -23.54
CA ILE A 47 42.03 -39.09 -24.36
C ILE A 47 43.30 -39.18 -23.49
N GLU A 48 43.25 -38.73 -22.24
CA GLU A 48 44.38 -38.85 -21.30
C GLU A 48 44.64 -40.31 -20.87
N GLU A 49 43.59 -41.10 -20.67
CA GLU A 49 43.71 -42.53 -20.36
C GLU A 49 44.17 -43.36 -21.57
N GLU A 50 43.66 -43.08 -22.77
CA GLU A 50 44.11 -43.72 -24.01
C GLU A 50 45.57 -43.34 -24.36
N SER A 51 46.00 -42.12 -24.01
CA SER A 51 47.39 -41.64 -24.14
C SER A 51 48.38 -42.30 -23.18
N LYS A 52 47.92 -42.74 -21.99
CA LYS A 52 48.75 -43.49 -21.02
C LYS A 52 48.94 -44.97 -21.38
N ALA A 53 48.05 -45.55 -22.18
CA ALA A 53 48.04 -46.99 -22.50
C ALA A 53 48.82 -47.37 -23.77
N ALA A 54 49.19 -46.42 -24.62
CA ALA A 54 50.00 -46.67 -25.81
C ALA A 54 51.03 -45.55 -26.01
N PRO A 55 52.34 -45.85 -26.14
CA PRO A 55 53.30 -44.83 -26.52
C PRO A 55 52.89 -44.29 -27.90
N LEU A 56 52.75 -42.97 -28.01
CA LEU A 56 52.43 -42.29 -29.26
C LEU A 56 53.37 -42.81 -30.36
N PRO A 57 52.85 -43.25 -31.53
CA PRO A 57 53.70 -43.63 -32.64
C PRO A 57 54.61 -42.44 -33.00
N PRO A 58 55.88 -42.65 -33.43
CA PRO A 58 56.86 -41.57 -33.65
C PRO A 58 56.48 -40.51 -34.70
N ASN A 59 55.32 -40.68 -35.36
CA ASN A 59 54.73 -39.79 -36.34
C ASN A 59 53.39 -39.19 -35.87
N ALA A 60 53.13 -39.13 -34.56
CA ALA A 60 52.03 -38.33 -34.04
C ALA A 60 52.32 -36.87 -34.39
N ASP A 61 51.65 -36.41 -35.44
CA ASP A 61 51.80 -35.11 -36.09
C ASP A 61 51.71 -33.98 -35.05
N VAL A 62 52.87 -33.59 -34.52
CA VAL A 62 53.04 -32.54 -33.49
C VAL A 62 52.39 -31.24 -33.96
N GLN A 63 52.37 -31.03 -35.29
CA GLN A 63 51.68 -29.92 -35.94
C GLN A 63 50.16 -29.96 -35.74
N LYS A 64 49.57 -31.15 -35.75
CA LYS A 64 48.15 -31.39 -35.52
C LYS A 64 47.78 -31.13 -34.06
N VAL A 65 48.61 -31.60 -33.11
CA VAL A 65 48.43 -31.35 -31.67
C VAL A 65 48.55 -29.85 -31.36
N ILE A 66 49.57 -29.17 -31.91
CA ILE A 66 49.75 -27.72 -31.74
C ILE A 66 48.55 -26.95 -32.32
N LYS A 67 48.03 -27.37 -33.50
CA LYS A 67 46.82 -26.76 -34.08
C LYS A 67 45.59 -26.95 -33.19
N THR A 68 45.39 -28.13 -32.62
CA THR A 68 44.26 -28.41 -31.74
C THR A 68 44.37 -27.61 -30.43
N VAL A 69 45.56 -27.50 -29.84
CA VAL A 69 45.77 -26.70 -28.63
C VAL A 69 45.58 -25.20 -28.90
N ASN A 70 46.08 -24.68 -30.02
CA ASN A 70 45.83 -23.28 -30.39
C ASN A 70 44.35 -23.00 -30.70
N ALA A 71 43.64 -23.95 -31.31
CA ALA A 71 42.20 -23.83 -31.54
C ALA A 71 41.43 -23.80 -30.21
N ILE A 72 41.76 -24.70 -29.26
CA ILE A 72 41.15 -24.73 -27.93
C ILE A 72 41.48 -23.46 -27.15
N TYR A 73 42.72 -22.96 -27.21
CA TYR A 73 43.10 -21.70 -26.54
C TYR A 73 42.34 -20.50 -27.12
N SER A 74 42.18 -20.45 -28.45
CA SER A 74 41.38 -19.43 -29.14
C SER A 74 39.91 -19.51 -28.75
N GLU A 75 39.33 -20.71 -28.64
CA GLU A 75 37.95 -20.89 -28.19
C GLU A 75 37.78 -20.54 -26.71
N MET A 76 38.76 -20.84 -25.87
CA MET A 76 38.71 -20.52 -24.44
C MET A 76 38.82 -19.01 -24.20
N ALA A 77 39.69 -18.32 -24.95
CA ALA A 77 39.81 -16.87 -24.94
C ALA A 77 38.52 -16.17 -25.43
N SER A 78 37.89 -16.71 -26.50
CA SER A 78 36.62 -16.16 -26.99
C SER A 78 35.46 -16.42 -26.02
N LEU A 79 35.47 -17.55 -25.32
CA LEU A 79 34.52 -17.87 -24.26
C LEU A 79 34.68 -16.93 -23.06
N GLU A 80 35.91 -16.61 -22.67
CA GLU A 80 36.21 -15.70 -21.56
C GLU A 80 35.77 -14.27 -21.88
N ASP A 81 36.03 -13.79 -23.10
CA ASP A 81 35.53 -12.49 -23.57
C ASP A 81 34.00 -12.46 -23.68
N SER A 82 33.39 -13.55 -24.15
CA SER A 82 31.92 -13.71 -24.19
C SER A 82 31.32 -13.67 -22.78
N LEU A 83 31.90 -14.38 -21.81
CA LEU A 83 31.48 -14.37 -20.41
C LEU A 83 31.62 -12.98 -19.79
N LYS A 84 32.74 -12.30 -20.04
CA LYS A 84 32.98 -10.94 -19.51
C LYS A 84 31.94 -9.94 -20.02
N ASN A 85 31.62 -10.00 -21.32
CA ASN A 85 30.58 -9.17 -21.92
C ASN A 85 29.17 -9.54 -21.46
N SER A 86 28.90 -10.82 -21.23
CA SER A 86 27.61 -11.29 -20.71
C SER A 86 27.42 -10.84 -19.25
N THR A 87 28.48 -10.92 -18.45
CA THR A 87 28.46 -10.54 -17.03
C THR A 87 28.26 -9.04 -16.87
N SER A 88 28.89 -8.20 -17.70
CA SER A 88 28.69 -6.75 -17.67
C SER A 88 27.25 -6.35 -18.06
N ALA A 89 26.68 -7.00 -19.07
CA ALA A 89 25.28 -6.78 -19.47
C ALA A 89 24.28 -7.20 -18.37
N ILE A 90 24.57 -8.28 -17.64
CA ILE A 90 23.77 -8.72 -16.49
C ILE A 90 23.86 -7.70 -15.34
N ASP A 91 25.06 -7.19 -15.05
CA ASP A 91 25.26 -6.20 -13.97
C ASP A 91 24.53 -4.88 -14.27
N GLU A 92 24.55 -4.44 -15.53
CA GLU A 92 23.85 -3.25 -15.98
C GLU A 92 22.32 -3.41 -15.93
N THR A 93 21.81 -4.58 -16.32
CA THR A 93 20.38 -4.90 -16.21
C THR A 93 19.94 -5.05 -14.75
N MET A 94 20.74 -5.66 -13.87
CA MET A 94 20.44 -5.71 -12.42
C MET A 94 20.40 -4.33 -11.80
N LYS A 95 21.35 -3.43 -12.12
CA LYS A 95 21.32 -2.03 -11.65
C LYS A 95 20.06 -1.30 -12.10
N LYS A 96 19.69 -1.46 -13.38
CA LYS A 96 18.47 -0.85 -13.93
C LYS A 96 17.21 -1.41 -13.27
N GLN A 97 17.18 -2.70 -12.99
CA GLN A 97 16.05 -3.33 -12.30
C GLN A 97 15.96 -2.88 -10.83
N SER A 98 17.10 -2.71 -10.15
CA SER A 98 17.16 -2.21 -8.77
C SER A 98 16.60 -0.78 -8.68
N THR A 99 17.04 0.13 -9.55
CA THR A 99 16.57 1.52 -9.55
C THR A 99 15.08 1.63 -9.89
N MET A 100 14.60 0.85 -10.86
CA MET A 100 13.17 0.78 -11.19
C MET A 100 12.34 0.25 -10.01
N THR A 101 12.87 -0.72 -9.26
CA THR A 101 12.19 -1.29 -8.09
C THR A 101 12.14 -0.29 -6.94
N GLU A 102 13.24 0.40 -6.64
CA GLU A 102 13.26 1.46 -5.62
C GLU A 102 12.29 2.60 -5.95
N GLU A 103 12.25 3.04 -7.22
CA GLU A 103 11.32 4.09 -7.65
C GLU A 103 9.86 3.63 -7.52
N ALA A 104 9.57 2.37 -7.89
CA ALA A 104 8.23 1.79 -7.74
C ALA A 104 7.83 1.67 -6.26
N LEU A 105 8.73 1.23 -5.38
CA LEU A 105 8.49 1.14 -3.94
C LEU A 105 8.25 2.53 -3.32
N ARG A 106 9.02 3.54 -3.73
CA ARG A 106 8.83 4.91 -3.27
C ARG A 106 7.48 5.47 -3.72
N LYS A 107 7.09 5.28 -4.98
CA LYS A 107 5.75 5.66 -5.49
C LYS A 107 4.62 4.94 -4.74
N GLN A 108 4.82 3.67 -4.39
CA GLN A 108 3.85 2.93 -3.57
C GLN A 108 3.76 3.51 -2.15
N ALA A 109 4.89 3.81 -1.51
CA ALA A 109 4.90 4.42 -0.18
C ALA A 109 4.16 5.78 -0.16
N ASP A 110 4.44 6.64 -1.14
CA ASP A 110 3.75 7.94 -1.29
C ASP A 110 2.24 7.75 -1.54
N THR A 111 1.86 6.73 -2.32
CA THR A 111 0.45 6.40 -2.57
C THR A 111 -0.24 5.90 -1.31
N ILE A 112 0.41 5.04 -0.52
CA ILE A 112 -0.13 4.52 0.74
C ILE A 112 -0.33 5.66 1.75
N ASP A 113 0.65 6.57 1.89
CA ASP A 113 0.53 7.73 2.78
C ASP A 113 -0.64 8.65 2.37
N LYS A 114 -0.81 8.88 1.06
CA LYS A 114 -1.95 9.64 0.55
C LYS A 114 -3.29 8.95 0.86
N ILE A 115 -3.37 7.63 0.65
CA ILE A 115 -4.58 6.85 0.96
C ILE A 115 -4.88 6.87 2.46
N ASP A 116 -3.87 6.74 3.33
CA ASP A 116 -4.07 6.78 4.79
C ASP A 116 -4.63 8.14 5.22
N LYS A 117 -4.07 9.23 4.70
CA LYS A 117 -4.56 10.60 4.96
C LYS A 117 -6.00 10.79 4.49
N GLU A 118 -6.32 10.38 3.26
CA GLU A 118 -7.69 10.48 2.73
C GLU A 118 -8.68 9.61 3.51
N LEU A 119 -8.27 8.39 3.89
CA LEU A 119 -9.10 7.47 4.66
C LEU A 119 -9.38 8.02 6.06
N ARG A 120 -8.37 8.54 6.75
CA ARG A 120 -8.53 9.20 8.06
C ARG A 120 -9.49 10.38 7.97
N ALA A 121 -9.33 11.23 6.95
CA ALA A 121 -10.22 12.37 6.76
C ALA A 121 -11.68 11.94 6.53
N LYS A 122 -11.90 10.90 5.71
CA LYS A 122 -13.25 10.33 5.49
C LYS A 122 -13.84 9.72 6.75
N ILE A 123 -13.05 8.96 7.51
CA ILE A 123 -13.49 8.37 8.78
C ILE A 123 -13.88 9.47 9.78
N GLN A 124 -13.06 10.52 9.90
CA GLN A 124 -13.38 11.67 10.76
C GLN A 124 -14.66 12.37 10.32
N GLY A 125 -14.88 12.57 9.01
CA GLY A 125 -16.13 13.12 8.48
C GLY A 125 -17.34 12.25 8.82
N ILE A 126 -17.27 10.94 8.59
CA ILE A 126 -18.36 10.00 8.90
C ILE A 126 -18.65 9.98 10.41
N MET A 127 -17.62 9.95 11.26
CA MET A 127 -17.80 10.00 12.73
C MET A 127 -18.45 11.31 13.16
N PHE A 128 -18.06 12.43 12.56
CA PHE A 128 -18.67 13.72 12.82
C PHE A 128 -20.15 13.72 12.44
N ASP A 129 -20.51 13.28 11.23
CA ASP A 129 -21.89 13.21 10.76
C ASP A 129 -22.75 12.29 11.64
N ALA A 130 -22.22 11.12 12.01
CA ALA A 130 -22.89 10.20 12.93
C ALA A 130 -23.13 10.83 14.30
N THR A 131 -22.14 11.58 14.83
CA THR A 131 -22.27 12.30 16.09
C THR A 131 -23.33 13.40 16.00
N MET A 132 -23.34 14.18 14.91
CA MET A 132 -24.34 15.22 14.69
C MET A 132 -25.76 14.62 14.52
N ALA A 133 -25.89 13.48 13.85
CA ALA A 133 -27.17 12.76 13.75
C ALA A 133 -27.65 12.22 15.11
N ASN A 134 -26.73 11.75 15.96
CA ASN A 134 -27.06 11.34 17.31
C ASN A 134 -27.56 12.53 18.16
N ILE A 135 -26.82 13.65 18.14
CA ILE A 135 -27.24 14.89 18.81
C ILE A 135 -28.61 15.34 18.31
N ARG A 136 -28.86 15.23 17.01
CA ARG A 136 -30.17 15.48 16.43
C ARG A 136 -31.24 14.64 17.12
N GLY A 137 -31.08 13.33 17.22
CA GLY A 137 -32.00 12.45 17.96
C GLY A 137 -32.31 12.96 19.38
N HIS A 138 -31.29 13.38 20.13
CA HIS A 138 -31.46 13.96 21.46
C HIS A 138 -32.20 15.30 21.46
N ILE A 139 -31.98 16.17 20.47
CA ILE A 139 -32.73 17.44 20.34
C ILE A 139 -34.21 17.16 20.08
N LEU A 140 -34.53 16.18 19.22
CA LEU A 140 -35.93 15.78 19.00
C LEU A 140 -36.57 15.28 20.29
N LYS A 141 -35.84 14.46 21.06
CA LYS A 141 -36.31 13.99 22.36
C LYS A 141 -36.55 15.15 23.33
N ALA A 142 -35.58 16.07 23.47
CA ALA A 142 -35.71 17.25 24.32
C ALA A 142 -36.94 18.10 23.93
N ARG A 143 -37.21 18.25 22.63
CA ARG A 143 -38.40 18.94 22.11
C ARG A 143 -39.69 18.24 22.52
N VAL A 144 -39.79 16.92 22.32
CA VAL A 144 -40.97 16.13 22.69
C VAL A 144 -41.25 16.24 24.20
N GLU A 145 -40.20 16.11 25.02
CA GLU A 145 -40.31 16.24 26.48
C GLU A 145 -40.72 17.66 26.89
N LEU A 146 -40.21 18.69 26.21
CA LEU A 146 -40.58 20.08 26.49
C LEU A 146 -42.05 20.36 26.15
N VAL A 147 -42.55 19.84 25.03
CA VAL A 147 -43.98 19.91 24.65
C VAL A 147 -44.85 19.16 25.67
N ALA A 148 -44.38 18.02 26.16
CA ALA A 148 -45.02 17.27 27.23
C ALA A 148 -44.89 17.93 28.63
N LYS A 149 -44.27 19.12 28.71
CA LYS A 149 -44.00 19.87 29.94
C LYS A 149 -43.10 19.13 30.95
N ASN A 150 -42.34 18.14 30.48
CA ASN A 150 -41.34 17.44 31.26
C ASN A 150 -39.99 18.18 31.22
N ILE A 151 -39.97 19.37 31.85
CA ILE A 151 -38.84 20.31 31.80
C ILE A 151 -37.56 19.68 32.35
N GLY A 152 -37.66 18.88 33.42
CA GLY A 152 -36.50 18.21 34.02
C GLY A 152 -35.80 17.25 33.04
N THR A 153 -36.58 16.45 32.32
CA THR A 153 -36.04 15.51 31.32
C THR A 153 -35.51 16.26 30.10
N ALA A 154 -36.21 17.30 29.63
CA ALA A 154 -35.73 18.13 28.52
C ALA A 154 -34.38 18.79 28.85
N LYS A 155 -34.20 19.29 30.07
CA LYS A 155 -32.92 19.85 30.54
C LYS A 155 -31.80 18.81 30.61
N ALA A 156 -32.11 17.61 31.11
CA ALA A 156 -31.14 16.51 31.18
C ALA A 156 -30.64 16.10 29.78
N GLU A 157 -31.54 16.07 28.79
CA GLU A 157 -31.17 15.84 27.40
C GLU A 157 -30.29 16.96 26.85
N LEU A 158 -30.57 18.23 27.16
CA LEU A 158 -29.72 19.35 26.75
C LEU A 158 -28.31 19.30 27.38
N ASP A 159 -28.20 18.80 28.61
CA ASP A 159 -26.90 18.59 29.27
C ASP A 159 -26.09 17.47 28.60
N LEU A 160 -26.76 16.35 28.28
CA LEU A 160 -26.14 15.27 27.53
C LEU A 160 -25.65 15.74 26.15
N ILE A 161 -26.47 16.54 25.44
CA ILE A 161 -26.08 17.14 24.16
C ILE A 161 -24.84 18.02 24.32
N ASN A 162 -24.77 18.86 25.36
CA ASN A 162 -23.61 19.71 25.62
C ASN A 162 -22.33 18.88 25.86
N GLU A 163 -22.43 17.76 26.57
CA GLU A 163 -21.32 16.84 26.77
C GLU A 163 -20.86 16.20 25.45
N ILE A 164 -21.79 15.74 24.62
CA ILE A 164 -21.49 15.15 23.30
C ILE A 164 -20.84 16.19 22.39
N PHE A 165 -21.34 17.43 22.36
CA PHE A 165 -20.72 18.52 21.60
C PHE A 165 -19.31 18.86 22.09
N SER A 166 -19.05 18.80 23.39
CA SER A 166 -17.73 19.07 23.96
C SER A 166 -16.72 18.02 23.51
N ARG A 167 -17.12 16.74 23.49
CA ARG A 167 -16.32 15.63 22.93
C ARG A 167 -16.12 15.78 21.43
N ALA A 168 -17.17 16.13 20.68
CA ALA A 168 -17.09 16.33 19.24
C ALA A 168 -16.13 17.48 18.87
N SER A 169 -16.14 18.57 19.64
CA SER A 169 -15.27 19.73 19.41
C SER A 169 -13.78 19.42 19.59
N ALA A 170 -13.43 18.47 20.46
CA ALA A 170 -12.05 18.08 20.71
C ALA A 170 -11.36 17.46 19.48
N VAL A 171 -12.15 16.84 18.58
CA VAL A 171 -11.66 16.09 17.42
C VAL A 171 -12.10 16.67 16.08
N ALA A 172 -12.90 17.75 16.10
CA ALA A 172 -13.42 18.41 14.90
C ALA A 172 -12.36 19.32 14.24
N SER A 173 -12.56 19.62 12.95
CA SER A 173 -11.86 20.71 12.26
C SER A 173 -12.25 22.06 12.85
N ASP A 174 -11.45 23.11 12.64
CA ASP A 174 -11.72 24.43 13.23
C ASP A 174 -13.03 25.07 12.73
N GLU A 175 -13.40 24.79 11.48
CA GLU A 175 -14.70 25.20 10.92
C GLU A 175 -15.87 24.52 11.65
N ASN A 176 -15.78 23.20 11.86
CA ASN A 176 -16.79 22.44 12.58
C ASN A 176 -16.86 22.82 14.07
N LYS A 177 -15.72 23.13 14.72
CA LYS A 177 -15.68 23.63 16.12
C LYS A 177 -16.48 24.91 16.28
N LYS A 178 -16.37 25.85 15.32
CA LYS A 178 -17.13 27.09 15.35
C LYS A 178 -18.64 26.81 15.32
N SER A 179 -19.08 25.98 14.38
CA SER A 179 -20.50 25.60 14.29
C SER A 179 -20.99 24.88 15.55
N ILE A 180 -20.20 23.97 16.12
CA ILE A 180 -20.55 23.31 17.39
C ILE A 180 -20.73 24.34 18.51
N LYS A 181 -19.80 25.30 18.64
CA LYS A 181 -19.86 26.32 19.69
C LYS A 181 -21.10 27.22 19.58
N GLU A 182 -21.48 27.59 18.35
CA GLU A 182 -22.71 28.35 18.09
C GLU A 182 -23.95 27.55 18.52
N LEU A 183 -24.03 26.27 18.16
CA LEU A 183 -25.15 25.39 18.56
C LEU A 183 -25.20 25.18 20.08
N GLN A 184 -24.07 24.93 20.73
CA GLN A 184 -23.98 24.81 22.19
C GLN A 184 -24.48 26.09 22.89
N THR A 185 -24.07 27.26 22.40
CA THR A 185 -24.49 28.55 22.97
C THR A 185 -26.01 28.73 22.85
N SER A 186 -26.59 28.39 21.70
CA SER A 186 -28.03 28.45 21.48
C SER A 186 -28.80 27.48 22.38
N LEU A 187 -28.29 26.27 22.57
CA LEU A 187 -28.90 25.29 23.48
C LEU A 187 -28.80 25.69 24.96
N GLN A 188 -27.68 26.28 25.38
CA GLN A 188 -27.56 26.82 26.74
C GLN A 188 -28.55 27.96 27.00
N LYS A 189 -28.77 28.83 26.02
CA LYS A 189 -29.81 29.88 26.10
C LYS A 189 -31.21 29.26 26.17
N ALA A 190 -31.50 28.26 25.34
CA ALA A 190 -32.76 27.54 25.39
C ALA A 190 -33.00 26.92 26.76
N LYS A 191 -31.98 26.27 27.35
CA LYS A 191 -32.03 25.68 28.69
C LYS A 191 -32.36 26.71 29.77
N ALA A 192 -31.76 27.90 29.71
CA ALA A 192 -31.98 28.98 30.68
C ALA A 192 -33.42 29.54 30.61
N GLU A 193 -34.01 29.56 29.42
CA GLU A 193 -35.37 30.07 29.19
C GLU A 193 -36.46 29.03 29.49
N MET A 194 -36.12 27.74 29.66
CA MET A 194 -37.11 26.68 29.91
C MET A 194 -37.97 26.90 31.17
N ASP A 195 -37.46 27.62 32.19
CA ASP A 195 -38.20 27.90 33.42
C ASP A 195 -39.02 29.21 33.36
N THR A 196 -38.65 30.11 32.45
CA THR A 196 -39.14 31.50 32.43
C THR A 196 -39.98 31.83 31.20
N ASP A 197 -39.64 31.25 30.05
CA ASP A 197 -40.30 31.44 28.75
C ASP A 197 -40.20 30.15 27.91
N LEU A 198 -41.14 29.23 28.17
CA LEU A 198 -41.22 27.95 27.47
C LEU A 198 -41.38 28.10 25.95
N PRO A 199 -42.24 29.02 25.42
CA PRO A 199 -42.31 29.28 23.99
C PRO A 199 -40.97 29.73 23.36
N SER A 200 -40.24 30.63 24.02
CA SER A 200 -38.93 31.08 23.52
C SER A 200 -37.90 29.94 23.53
N ALA A 201 -37.87 29.14 24.61
CA ALA A 201 -37.01 27.95 24.69
C ALA A 201 -37.29 26.96 23.55
N LEU A 202 -38.56 26.71 23.26
CA LEU A 202 -38.99 25.79 22.19
C LEU A 202 -38.60 26.32 20.81
N ASN A 203 -38.78 27.61 20.54
CA ASN A 203 -38.35 28.24 19.29
C ASN A 203 -36.83 28.13 19.07
N LYS A 204 -36.03 28.27 20.12
CA LYS A 204 -34.57 28.09 20.02
C LYS A 204 -34.17 26.65 19.75
N ILE A 205 -34.83 25.68 20.39
CA ILE A 205 -34.61 24.25 20.11
C ILE A 205 -34.95 23.94 18.65
N ASP A 206 -36.06 24.46 18.14
CA ASP A 206 -36.47 24.27 16.75
C ASP A 206 -35.47 24.90 15.77
N LEU A 207 -34.95 26.09 16.10
CA LEU A 207 -33.90 26.75 15.30
C LEU A 207 -32.62 25.91 15.25
N VAL A 208 -32.15 25.40 16.40
CA VAL A 208 -30.97 24.52 16.48
C VAL A 208 -31.20 23.23 15.69
N TRP A 209 -32.39 22.63 15.77
CA TRP A 209 -32.76 21.45 14.99
C TRP A 209 -32.66 21.70 13.47
N HIS A 210 -33.14 22.86 13.00
CA HIS A 210 -33.05 23.24 11.59
C HIS A 210 -31.62 23.51 11.15
N GLU A 211 -30.81 24.17 11.98
CA GLU A 211 -29.40 24.44 11.70
C GLU A 211 -28.58 23.15 11.61
N MET A 212 -28.78 22.20 12.53
CA MET A 212 -28.13 20.89 12.42
C MET A 212 -28.58 20.11 11.18
N SER A 213 -29.86 20.22 10.80
CA SER A 213 -30.37 19.62 9.57
C SER A 213 -29.75 20.24 8.32
N ARG A 214 -29.30 21.49 8.39
CA ARG A 214 -28.57 22.16 7.30
C ARG A 214 -27.11 21.71 7.28
N LEU A 215 -26.47 21.56 8.43
CA LEU A 215 -25.09 21.07 8.54
C LEU A 215 -24.97 19.65 7.97
N LEU A 216 -25.89 18.75 8.35
CA LEU A 216 -25.95 17.36 7.87
C LEU A 216 -26.32 17.20 6.38
N ARG A 217 -26.77 18.26 5.69
CA ARG A 217 -27.15 18.24 4.27
C ARG A 217 -26.10 18.85 3.34
N LYS A 218 -25.08 19.49 3.91
CA LYS A 218 -23.98 20.09 3.14
C LYS A 218 -22.81 19.12 2.90
N THR A 219 -22.84 17.95 3.52
CA THR A 219 -21.98 16.80 3.26
C THR A 219 -22.54 15.94 2.14
#